data_AF-A0A847VD01-F1
#
_entry.id   AF-A0A847VD01-F1
#
_cell.length_a   1.000
_cell.length_b   1.000
_cell.length_c   1.000
_cell.angle_alpha   90.00
_cell.angle_beta   90.00
_cell.angle_gamma   90.00
#
_symmetry.space_group_name_H-M   'P 1'
#
loop_
_entity.id
_entity.type
_entity.pdbx_description
1 polymer ?
#
loop_
_entity_poly.entity_id
_entity_poly.type
_entity_poly.pdbx_seq_one_letter_code
_entity_poly.pdbx_strand_id
1 'polypeptide(L)'
;MSNLIVKGGNKLSGVITPAGNKNSALPILCATLLTNEVVTLKNFPDLTDVSKLIELLVSLGSKIEWDKKKKEITIENSKLCDSFGDTGFPLGMRGAILLLAPLLHRHKYLEIKEEIGGCSLGIRELDPHIEILKQLGAVITNNKFLSISAEKGLIGATLWQDYM
;
A
#
# COMPACT_ATOMS: atom_id res chain seq x y z
N MET A 1 24.83 4.30 7.74
CA MET A 1 24.20 5.51 7.16
C MET A 1 25.05 6.02 6.02
N SER A 2 24.43 6.36 4.90
CA SER A 2 25.12 6.96 3.75
C SER A 2 25.05 8.48 3.86
N ASN A 3 26.17 9.16 3.60
CA ASN A 3 26.23 10.63 3.57
C ASN A 3 26.26 11.12 2.12
N LEU A 4 25.50 12.15 1.82
CA LEU A 4 25.61 12.90 0.56
C LEU A 4 26.43 14.16 0.81
N ILE A 5 27.66 14.20 0.28
CA ILE A 5 28.56 15.37 0.40
C ILE A 5 28.43 16.21 -0.86
N VAL A 6 27.94 17.44 -0.73
CA VAL A 6 27.75 18.38 -1.86
C VAL A 6 28.77 19.51 -1.76
N LYS A 7 29.53 19.74 -2.83
CA LYS A 7 30.39 20.92 -2.98
C LYS A 7 29.66 21.95 -3.85
N GLY A 8 29.35 23.11 -3.26
CA GLY A 8 28.64 24.20 -3.93
C GLY A 8 29.45 24.87 -5.05
N GLY A 9 28.84 25.86 -5.71
CA GLY A 9 29.48 26.67 -6.78
C GLY A 9 29.24 26.17 -8.20
N ASN A 10 28.58 25.02 -8.38
CA ASN A 10 28.29 24.45 -9.70
C ASN A 10 26.92 24.88 -10.22
N LYS A 11 26.87 25.53 -11.39
CA LYS A 11 25.61 25.80 -12.10
C LYS A 11 25.14 24.50 -12.77
N LEU A 12 23.88 24.12 -12.56
CA LEU A 12 23.28 22.95 -13.20
C LEU A 12 23.02 23.24 -14.68
N SER A 13 23.39 22.31 -15.57
CA SER A 13 23.03 22.34 -16.99
C SER A 13 22.89 20.92 -17.52
N GLY A 14 21.94 20.69 -18.43
CA GLY A 14 21.69 19.38 -19.03
C GLY A 14 20.21 18.99 -19.03
N VAL A 15 19.94 17.73 -19.35
CA VAL A 15 18.60 17.15 -19.44
C VAL A 15 18.52 15.95 -18.49
N ILE A 16 17.39 15.82 -17.80
CA ILE A 16 17.10 14.67 -16.94
C ILE A 16 15.81 13.99 -17.40
N THR A 17 15.71 12.68 -17.17
CA THR A 17 14.46 11.94 -17.33
C THR A 17 13.93 11.58 -15.94
N PRO A 18 12.76 12.11 -15.53
CA PRO A 18 12.16 11.75 -14.25
C PRO A 18 11.87 10.26 -14.12
N ALA A 19 11.92 9.74 -12.89
CA ALA A 19 11.42 8.41 -12.59
C ALA A 19 9.88 8.38 -12.61
N GLY A 20 9.31 7.18 -12.63
CA GLY A 20 7.87 6.98 -12.44
C GLY A 20 7.35 7.63 -11.15
N ASN A 21 6.09 8.06 -11.17
CA ASN A 21 5.49 8.73 -10.02
C ASN A 21 5.25 7.73 -8.88
N LYS A 22 5.94 7.92 -7.75
CA LYS A 22 5.76 7.10 -6.54
C LYS A 22 4.32 7.05 -6.06
N ASN A 23 3.65 8.20 -5.99
CA ASN A 23 2.31 8.32 -5.43
C ASN A 23 1.23 7.75 -6.36
N SER A 24 1.55 7.50 -7.63
CA SER A 24 0.74 6.67 -8.53
C SER A 24 1.11 5.19 -8.42
N ALA A 25 2.40 4.87 -8.34
CA ALA A 25 2.90 3.50 -8.30
C ALA A 25 2.39 2.72 -7.06
N LEU A 26 2.37 3.35 -5.88
CA LEU A 26 1.93 2.71 -4.64
C LEU A 26 0.46 2.25 -4.67
N PRO A 27 -0.54 3.10 -4.95
CA PRO A 27 -1.94 2.65 -5.02
C PRO A 27 -2.18 1.66 -6.17
N ILE A 28 -1.50 1.81 -7.31
CA ILE A 28 -1.61 0.85 -8.42
C ILE A 28 -1.06 -0.52 -8.01
N LEU A 29 0.09 -0.58 -7.33
CA LEU A 29 0.64 -1.82 -6.78
C LEU A 29 -0.36 -2.47 -5.82
N CYS A 30 -0.93 -1.70 -4.88
CA CYS A 30 -1.94 -2.21 -3.96
C CYS A 30 -3.20 -2.72 -4.69
N ALA A 31 -3.64 -2.03 -5.74
CA ALA A 31 -4.80 -2.41 -6.52
C ALA A 31 -4.62 -3.73 -7.30
N THR A 32 -3.39 -4.17 -7.57
CA THR A 32 -3.14 -5.47 -8.22
C THR A 32 -3.71 -6.65 -7.43
N LEU A 33 -3.85 -6.52 -6.11
CA LEU A 33 -4.48 -7.51 -5.25
C LEU A 33 -5.94 -7.80 -5.63
N LEU A 34 -6.62 -6.88 -6.30
CA LEU A 34 -8.03 -7.01 -6.69
C LEU A 34 -8.26 -7.96 -7.88
N THR A 35 -7.19 -8.46 -8.50
CA THR A 35 -7.28 -9.44 -9.59
C THR A 35 -6.39 -10.65 -9.32
N ASN A 36 -6.72 -11.78 -9.96
CA ASN A 36 -5.87 -12.97 -10.01
C ASN A 36 -5.04 -13.04 -11.30
N GLU A 37 -5.31 -12.16 -12.26
CA GLU A 37 -4.56 -12.09 -13.51
C GLU A 37 -3.15 -11.52 -13.30
N VAL A 38 -2.26 -11.83 -14.25
CA VAL A 38 -0.92 -11.27 -14.28
C VAL A 38 -1.00 -9.80 -14.68
N VAL A 39 -0.45 -8.91 -13.84
CA VAL A 39 -0.41 -7.47 -14.08
C VAL A 39 1.04 -7.03 -14.30
N THR A 40 1.30 -6.37 -15.43
CA THR A 40 2.60 -5.74 -15.72
C THR A 40 2.48 -4.22 -15.66
N LEU A 41 3.24 -3.59 -14.77
CA LEU A 41 3.33 -2.15 -14.64
C LEU A 41 4.62 -1.65 -15.27
N LYS A 42 4.50 -0.65 -16.16
CA LYS A 42 5.62 0.00 -16.85
C LYS A 42 5.94 1.34 -16.21
N ASN A 43 7.17 1.82 -16.42
CA ASN A 43 7.69 3.04 -15.80
C ASN A 43 7.58 3.00 -14.26
N PHE A 44 7.88 1.84 -13.67
CA PHE A 44 7.77 1.60 -12.25
C PHE A 44 9.03 2.08 -11.50
N PRO A 45 8.91 2.90 -10.43
CA PRO A 45 10.05 3.51 -9.78
C PRO A 45 10.75 2.59 -8.77
N ASP A 46 12.09 2.63 -8.73
CA ASP A 46 12.92 1.92 -7.74
C ASP A 46 13.13 2.77 -6.48
N LEU A 47 12.27 2.56 -5.48
CA LEU A 47 12.22 3.35 -4.24
C LEU A 47 12.01 2.44 -3.03
N THR A 48 12.56 2.81 -1.88
CA THR A 48 12.47 2.03 -0.63
C THR A 48 11.02 1.74 -0.21
N ASP A 49 10.12 2.72 -0.32
CA ASP A 49 8.70 2.56 -0.02
C ASP A 49 8.07 1.43 -0.85
N VAL A 50 8.42 1.36 -2.13
CA VAL A 50 7.92 0.35 -3.07
C VAL A 50 8.45 -1.04 -2.69
N SER A 51 9.74 -1.14 -2.36
CA SER A 51 10.35 -2.41 -1.93
C SER A 51 9.67 -3.00 -0.69
N LYS A 52 9.33 -2.16 0.30
CA LYS A 52 8.63 -2.63 1.52
C LYS A 52 7.25 -3.24 1.22
N LEU A 53 6.48 -2.65 0.30
CA LEU A 53 5.20 -3.23 -0.10
C LEU A 53 5.40 -4.54 -0.87
N ILE A 54 6.39 -4.59 -1.77
CA ILE A 54 6.71 -5.81 -2.51
C ILE A 54 7.09 -6.95 -1.55
N GLU A 55 7.92 -6.67 -0.55
CA GLU A 55 8.32 -7.65 0.48
C GLU A 55 7.10 -8.22 1.22
N LEU A 56 6.15 -7.35 1.61
CA LEU A 56 4.89 -7.80 2.20
C LEU A 56 4.05 -8.62 1.23
N LEU A 57 3.89 -8.18 -0.02
CA LEU A 57 3.11 -8.93 -1.00
C LEU A 57 3.69 -10.32 -1.26
N VAL A 58 5.02 -10.43 -1.33
CA VAL A 58 5.73 -11.71 -1.47
C VAL A 58 5.52 -12.58 -0.23
N SER A 59 5.59 -12.02 0.99
CA SER A 59 5.35 -12.80 2.21
C SER A 59 3.91 -13.32 2.32
N LEU A 60 2.96 -12.63 1.68
CA LEU A 60 1.57 -13.07 1.55
C LEU A 60 1.35 -14.05 0.38
N GLY A 61 2.37 -14.40 -0.39
CA GLY A 61 2.31 -15.40 -1.46
C GLY A 61 2.22 -14.84 -2.90
N SER A 62 2.36 -13.53 -3.08
CA SER A 62 2.40 -12.91 -4.42
C SER A 62 3.68 -13.31 -5.15
N LYS A 63 3.57 -13.66 -6.44
CA LYS A 63 4.74 -13.86 -7.31
C LYS A 63 5.06 -12.55 -8.00
N ILE A 64 6.27 -12.03 -7.76
CA ILE A 64 6.69 -10.72 -8.28
C ILE A 64 8.04 -10.84 -8.99
N GLU A 65 8.10 -10.34 -10.22
CA GLU A 65 9.32 -10.21 -11.02
C GLU A 65 9.55 -8.73 -11.33
N TRP A 66 10.69 -8.18 -10.87
CA TRP A 66 10.98 -6.74 -11.01
C TRP A 66 12.25 -6.50 -11.82
N ASP A 67 12.09 -6.08 -13.07
CA ASP A 67 13.17 -5.62 -13.93
C ASP A 67 13.38 -4.11 -13.73
N LYS A 68 14.29 -3.79 -12.79
CA LYS A 68 14.69 -2.42 -12.47
C LYS A 68 15.34 -1.68 -13.64
N LYS A 69 15.99 -2.39 -14.57
CA LYS A 69 16.63 -1.77 -15.74
C LYS A 69 15.57 -1.33 -16.76
N LYS A 70 14.56 -2.16 -17.00
CA LYS A 70 13.43 -1.82 -17.88
C LYS A 70 12.39 -0.92 -17.19
N LYS A 71 12.46 -0.77 -15.87
CA LYS A 71 11.43 -0.10 -15.05
C LYS A 71 10.08 -0.79 -15.22
N GLU A 72 10.08 -2.12 -15.22
CA GLU A 72 8.88 -2.94 -15.36
C GLU A 72 8.78 -3.92 -14.19
N ILE A 73 7.58 -4.08 -13.65
CA ILE A 73 7.28 -5.05 -12.60
C ILE A 73 6.08 -5.88 -13.03
N THR A 74 6.18 -7.19 -12.90
CA THR A 74 5.11 -8.15 -13.16
C THR A 74 4.70 -8.80 -11.85
N ILE A 75 3.40 -8.74 -11.54
CA ILE A 75 2.80 -9.23 -10.31
C ILE A 75 1.70 -10.25 -10.63
N GLU A 76 1.71 -11.38 -9.93
CA GLU A 76 0.64 -12.38 -9.96
C GLU A 76 0.21 -12.71 -8.52
N ASN A 77 -1.08 -12.52 -8.24
CA ASN A 77 -1.67 -12.63 -6.90
C ASN A 77 -2.59 -13.86 -6.76
N SER A 78 -2.53 -14.81 -7.70
CA SER A 78 -3.39 -16.00 -7.76
C SER A 78 -3.19 -16.97 -6.58
N LYS A 79 -2.03 -16.89 -5.90
CA LYS A 79 -1.62 -17.78 -4.79
C LYS A 79 -1.44 -17.04 -3.46
N LEU A 80 -2.16 -15.94 -3.27
CA LEU A 80 -2.22 -15.28 -1.97
C LEU A 80 -2.69 -16.26 -0.88
N CYS A 81 -2.10 -16.15 0.32
CA CYS A 81 -2.55 -16.86 1.50
C CYS A 81 -4.03 -16.55 1.81
N ASP A 82 -4.73 -17.47 2.47
CA ASP A 82 -6.14 -17.28 2.81
C ASP A 82 -6.36 -16.24 3.92
N SER A 83 -5.30 -15.86 4.65
CA SER A 83 -5.36 -14.93 5.77
C SER A 83 -4.12 -14.03 5.83
N PHE A 84 -4.35 -12.79 6.27
CA PHE A 84 -3.28 -11.84 6.60
C PHE A 84 -2.51 -12.21 7.88
N GLY A 85 -3.13 -13.01 8.76
CA GLY A 85 -2.50 -13.57 9.97
C GLY A 85 -1.79 -12.53 10.85
N ASP A 86 -0.55 -12.85 11.21
CA ASP A 86 0.34 -12.03 12.06
C ASP A 86 1.32 -11.17 11.27
N THR A 87 1.21 -11.12 9.94
CA THR A 87 2.23 -10.51 9.06
C THR A 87 2.41 -9.01 9.33
N GLY A 88 1.34 -8.32 9.75
CA GLY A 88 1.38 -6.90 10.08
C GLY A 88 1.60 -5.99 8.87
N PHE A 89 1.36 -4.69 9.06
CA PHE A 89 1.64 -3.68 8.02
C PHE A 89 3.10 -3.21 8.12
N PRO A 90 3.76 -2.82 7.01
CA PRO A 90 5.15 -2.39 7.06
C PRO A 90 5.32 -1.12 7.89
N LEU A 91 6.17 -1.18 8.91
CA LEU A 91 6.43 -0.08 9.82
C LEU A 91 7.12 1.12 9.13
N GLY A 92 6.78 2.32 9.62
CA GLY A 92 7.36 3.58 9.15
C GLY A 92 7.04 3.89 7.69
N MET A 93 5.93 3.36 7.17
CA MET A 93 5.44 3.64 5.82
C MET A 93 3.94 3.90 5.84
N ARG A 94 3.55 5.18 5.94
CA ARG A 94 2.13 5.57 5.91
C ARG A 94 1.39 5.08 4.66
N GLY A 95 2.08 4.95 3.52
CA GLY A 95 1.52 4.43 2.27
C GLY A 95 0.96 3.00 2.37
N ALA A 96 1.34 2.23 3.40
CA ALA A 96 0.80 0.90 3.67
C ALA A 96 -0.72 0.90 3.91
N ILE A 97 -1.30 2.04 4.31
CA ILE A 97 -2.76 2.21 4.46
C ILE A 97 -3.53 1.88 3.17
N LEU A 98 -2.89 2.05 2.01
CA LEU A 98 -3.51 1.76 0.70
C LEU A 98 -3.75 0.26 0.47
N LEU A 99 -3.09 -0.61 1.24
CA LEU A 99 -3.34 -2.04 1.21
C LEU A 99 -4.63 -2.44 1.96
N LEU A 100 -5.16 -1.57 2.82
CA LEU A 100 -6.26 -1.90 3.71
C LEU A 100 -7.50 -2.43 2.97
N ALA A 101 -8.00 -1.66 2.01
CA ALA A 101 -9.18 -2.02 1.23
C ALA A 101 -8.97 -3.28 0.35
N PRO A 102 -7.91 -3.37 -0.48
CA PRO A 102 -7.71 -4.57 -1.30
C PRO A 102 -7.43 -5.83 -0.46
N LEU A 103 -6.68 -5.75 0.63
CA LEU A 103 -6.48 -6.89 1.52
C LEU A 103 -7.77 -7.30 2.22
N LEU A 104 -8.59 -6.34 2.67
CA LEU A 104 -9.90 -6.66 3.25
C LEU A 104 -10.81 -7.34 2.24
N HIS A 105 -10.81 -6.86 0.98
CA HIS A 105 -11.57 -7.50 -0.07
C HIS A 105 -11.15 -8.96 -0.30
N ARG A 106 -9.84 -9.23 -0.26
CA ARG A 106 -9.25 -10.57 -0.48
C ARG A 106 -9.45 -11.50 0.71
N HIS A 107 -9.08 -11.07 1.91
CA HIS A 107 -9.07 -11.93 3.11
C HIS A 107 -10.37 -11.89 3.91
N LYS A 108 -11.29 -10.96 3.61
CA LYS A 108 -12.57 -10.72 4.32
C LYS A 108 -12.45 -10.31 5.78
N TYR A 109 -11.30 -10.49 6.41
CA TYR A 109 -11.02 -10.08 7.77
C TYR A 109 -9.59 -9.57 7.87
N LEU A 110 -9.39 -8.47 8.60
CA LEU A 110 -8.09 -7.93 8.95
C LEU A 110 -8.05 -7.55 10.42
N GLU A 111 -6.90 -7.77 11.05
CA GLU A 111 -6.60 -7.29 12.39
C GLU A 111 -5.34 -6.43 12.35
N ILE A 112 -5.49 -5.17 12.72
CA ILE A 112 -4.41 -4.19 12.74
C ILE A 112 -3.82 -4.19 14.15
N LYS A 113 -2.69 -4.89 14.29
CA LYS A 113 -1.98 -5.09 15.56
C LYS A 113 -0.99 -3.97 15.90
N GLU A 114 -0.49 -3.31 14.87
CA GLU A 114 0.48 -2.22 14.97
C GLU A 114 -0.07 -1.00 14.25
N GLU A 115 0.26 0.19 14.77
CA GLU A 115 -0.23 1.44 14.21
C GLU A 115 0.28 1.60 12.76
N ILE A 116 -0.65 1.78 11.81
CA ILE A 116 -0.32 2.08 10.41
C ILE A 116 0.13 3.55 10.35
N GLY A 117 1.38 3.81 10.71
CA GLY A 117 1.81 5.16 11.04
C GLY A 117 3.30 5.35 11.27
N GLY A 118 3.62 6.44 11.97
CA GLY A 118 4.97 7.01 12.09
C GLY A 118 5.21 8.10 11.04
N CYS A 119 4.66 9.30 11.28
CA CYS A 119 4.94 10.46 10.43
C CYS A 119 5.28 11.67 11.30
N SER A 120 6.53 12.13 11.23
CA SER A 120 6.99 13.35 11.91
C SER A 120 6.42 14.64 11.31
N LEU A 121 5.67 14.56 10.21
CA LEU A 121 5.12 15.69 9.47
C LEU A 121 3.74 16.17 9.96
N GLY A 122 3.16 15.52 10.99
CA GLY A 122 1.90 15.92 11.59
C GLY A 122 0.88 14.79 11.74
N ILE A 123 -0.30 15.14 12.28
CA ILE A 123 -1.40 14.21 12.57
C ILE A 123 -2.00 13.72 11.25
N ARG A 124 -2.07 12.40 11.08
CA ARG A 124 -2.67 11.75 9.90
C ARG A 124 -3.43 10.52 10.38
N GLU A 125 -4.73 10.69 10.59
CA GLU A 125 -5.60 9.70 11.23
C GLU A 125 -5.99 8.57 10.27
N LEU A 126 -6.22 7.37 10.82
CA LEU A 126 -6.74 6.22 10.06
C LEU A 126 -8.27 6.30 9.89
N ASP A 127 -8.93 7.03 10.79
CA ASP A 127 -10.38 7.23 10.91
C ASP A 127 -11.10 7.44 9.58
N PRO A 128 -10.64 8.29 8.63
CA PRO A 128 -11.34 8.45 7.35
C PRO A 128 -11.51 7.15 6.59
N HIS A 129 -10.46 6.32 6.57
CA HIS A 129 -10.49 5.04 5.87
C HIS A 129 -11.43 4.06 6.56
N ILE A 130 -11.47 4.07 7.89
CA ILE A 130 -12.33 3.18 8.68
C ILE A 130 -13.79 3.56 8.50
N GLU A 131 -14.11 4.85 8.52
CA GLU A 131 -15.47 5.35 8.37
C GLU A 131 -16.04 5.04 6.98
N ILE A 132 -15.24 5.20 5.93
CA ILE A 132 -15.61 4.76 4.58
C ILE A 132 -15.92 3.26 4.55
N LEU A 133 -15.05 2.44 5.14
CA LEU A 133 -15.24 0.98 5.12
C LEU A 133 -16.51 0.57 5.88
N LYS A 134 -16.85 1.23 6.99
CA LYS A 134 -18.13 1.02 7.71
C LYS A 134 -19.32 1.31 6.81
N GLN A 135 -19.30 2.45 6.11
CA GLN A 135 -20.38 2.84 5.21
C GLN A 135 -20.51 1.88 4.02
N LEU A 136 -19.41 1.25 3.61
CA LEU A 136 -19.38 0.15 2.64
C LEU A 136 -19.76 -1.23 3.24
N GLY A 137 -20.24 -1.28 4.48
CA GLY A 137 -20.75 -2.49 5.12
C GLY A 137 -19.73 -3.30 5.92
N ALA A 138 -18.51 -2.81 6.12
CA ALA A 138 -17.55 -3.46 7.00
C ALA A 138 -17.95 -3.30 8.48
N VAL A 139 -17.76 -4.36 9.27
CA VAL A 139 -17.94 -4.35 10.72
C VAL A 139 -16.60 -4.05 11.36
N ILE A 140 -16.55 -2.98 12.18
CA ILE A 140 -15.33 -2.54 12.87
C ILE A 140 -15.49 -2.78 14.36
N THR A 141 -14.52 -3.47 14.95
CA THR A 141 -14.43 -3.69 16.39
C THR A 141 -13.11 -3.17 16.89
N ASN A 142 -13.12 -2.34 17.93
CA ASN A 142 -11.92 -1.80 18.55
C ASN A 142 -11.83 -2.27 20.01
N ASN A 143 -11.14 -3.40 20.22
CA ASN A 143 -10.89 -3.96 21.55
C ASN A 143 -9.41 -3.76 21.91
N LYS A 144 -8.62 -4.85 21.93
CA LYS A 144 -7.16 -4.82 22.09
C LYS A 144 -6.46 -4.38 20.79
N PHE A 145 -7.05 -4.74 19.64
CA PHE A 145 -6.60 -4.41 18.30
C PHE A 145 -7.80 -3.92 17.49
N LEU A 146 -7.53 -3.23 16.39
CA LEU A 146 -8.56 -2.79 15.44
C LEU A 146 -8.85 -3.93 14.47
N SER A 147 -10.03 -4.53 14.60
CA SER A 147 -10.50 -5.62 13.73
C SER A 147 -11.51 -5.09 12.72
N ILE A 148 -11.36 -5.52 11.46
CA ILE A 148 -12.16 -5.08 10.32
C ILE A 148 -12.67 -6.32 9.59
N SER A 149 -13.99 -6.54 9.59
CA SER A 149 -14.63 -7.67 8.94
C SER A 149 -15.51 -7.23 7.77
N ALA A 150 -15.37 -7.91 6.64
CA ALA A 150 -16.18 -7.82 5.44
C ALA A 150 -16.61 -9.22 4.98
N GLU A 151 -16.94 -10.11 5.92
CA GLU A 151 -17.38 -11.50 5.65
C GLU A 151 -18.56 -11.57 4.67
N LYS A 152 -19.50 -10.61 4.76
CA LYS A 152 -20.66 -10.52 3.87
C LYS A 152 -20.35 -9.82 2.54
N GLY A 153 -19.09 -9.46 2.30
CA GLY A 153 -18.68 -8.57 1.23
C GLY A 153 -18.92 -7.10 1.56
N LEU A 154 -18.28 -6.22 0.79
CA LEU A 154 -18.55 -4.79 0.81
C LEU A 154 -19.73 -4.49 -0.14
N ILE A 155 -20.55 -3.50 0.22
CA ILE A 155 -21.71 -3.05 -0.55
C ILE A 155 -21.50 -1.62 -1.06
N GLY A 156 -22.18 -1.26 -2.15
CA GLY A 156 -22.19 0.12 -2.64
C GLY A 156 -22.88 1.06 -1.65
N ALA A 157 -22.34 2.27 -1.51
CA ALA A 157 -22.90 3.31 -0.66
C ALA A 157 -22.73 4.69 -1.31
N THR A 158 -23.60 5.64 -0.93
CA THR A 158 -23.41 7.06 -1.27
C THR A 158 -22.62 7.70 -0.15
N LEU A 159 -21.40 8.13 -0.46
CA LEU A 159 -20.47 8.67 0.53
C LEU A 159 -20.34 10.17 0.30
N TRP A 160 -20.54 10.96 1.35
CA TRP A 160 -20.15 12.36 1.40
C TRP A 160 -19.00 12.50 2.39
N GLN A 161 -17.82 12.89 1.91
CA GLN A 161 -16.64 12.98 2.76
C GLN A 161 -16.38 14.43 3.16
N ASP A 162 -16.89 14.80 4.33
CA ASP A 162 -16.46 16.00 5.03
C ASP A 162 -15.31 15.63 5.96
N TYR A 163 -14.11 15.50 5.39
CA TYR A 163 -12.88 15.50 6.16
C TYR A 163 -12.25 16.89 6.06
N MET A 164 -12.42 17.69 7.12
CA MET A 164 -11.67 18.93 7.35
C MET A 164 -10.26 18.61 7.86
#